data_AF-A0A2I2DUG1-F1
#
_entry.id   AF-A0A2I2DUG1-F1
#
_cell.length_a   1.000
_cell.length_b   1.000
_cell.length_c   1.000
_cell.angle_alpha   90.00
_cell.angle_beta   90.00
_cell.angle_gamma   90.00
#
_symmetry.space_group_name_H-M   'P 1'
#
loop_
_entity.id
_entity.type
_entity.pdbx_description
1 polymer ?
#
loop_
_entity_poly.entity_id
_entity_poly.type
_entity_poly.pdbx_seq_one_letter_code
_entity_poly.pdbx_strand_id
1 'polypeptide(L)'
;MELLQAFKKHTAKKVIEAIENNPQESRKEWLLWMFERAGKKQGNVSKYQFWQHHNKPIELWSESVVKQKIDYIHNNPVENGFVTNPVEWKYSSARNYQDDSTILEIDDAGFFG
;
A
#
# COMPACT_ATOMS: atom_id res chain seq x y z
N MET A 1 17.15 3.43 11.67
CA MET A 1 16.18 3.13 10.59
C MET A 1 15.86 1.63 10.52
N GLU A 2 15.68 0.96 11.66
CA GLU A 2 15.42 -0.50 11.72
C GLU A 2 13.93 -0.84 11.57
N LEU A 3 13.05 0.01 12.09
CA LEU A 3 11.60 -0.22 12.07
C LEU A 3 11.06 -0.43 10.65
N LEU A 4 11.39 0.45 9.71
CA LEU A 4 10.92 0.34 8.33
C LEU A 4 11.49 -0.89 7.62
N GLN A 5 12.73 -1.27 7.92
CA GLN A 5 13.33 -2.49 7.38
C GLN A 5 12.62 -3.73 7.93
N ALA A 6 12.37 -3.78 9.24
CA ALA A 6 11.64 -4.86 9.89
C ALA A 6 10.20 -4.97 9.36
N PHE A 7 9.52 -3.83 9.19
CA PHE A 7 8.19 -3.76 8.60
C PHE A 7 8.16 -4.32 7.18
N LYS A 8 9.06 -3.86 6.30
CA LYS A 8 9.14 -4.35 4.91
C LYS A 8 9.48 -5.84 4.85
N LYS A 9 10.40 -6.31 5.70
CA LYS A 9 10.75 -7.74 5.79
C LYS A 9 9.56 -8.59 6.25
N HIS A 10 8.87 -8.16 7.30
CA HIS A 10 7.72 -8.88 7.85
C HIS A 10 6.56 -8.93 6.86
N THR A 11 6.16 -7.77 6.32
CA THR A 11 5.04 -7.67 5.37
C THR A 11 5.33 -8.40 4.07
N ALA A 12 6.53 -8.30 3.50
CA ALA A 12 6.89 -9.07 2.31
C ALA A 12 6.73 -10.57 2.54
N LYS A 13 7.25 -11.09 3.66
CA LYS A 13 7.12 -12.51 4.01
C LYS A 13 5.63 -12.90 4.11
N LYS A 14 4.82 -12.11 4.83
CA LYS A 14 3.40 -12.42 5.03
C LYS A 14 2.57 -12.35 3.76
N VAL A 15 2.81 -11.36 2.90
CA VAL A 15 2.09 -11.23 1.63
C VAL A 15 2.48 -12.35 0.66
N ILE A 16 3.76 -12.70 0.57
CA ILE A 16 4.22 -13.83 -0.25
C ILE A 16 3.61 -15.14 0.26
N GLU A 17 3.64 -15.39 1.57
CA GLU A 17 2.99 -16.56 2.19
C GLU A 17 1.49 -16.60 1.85
N ALA A 18 0.80 -15.46 1.89
CA ALA A 18 -0.62 -15.38 1.56
C ALA A 18 -0.88 -15.69 0.07
N ILE A 19 -0.01 -15.24 -0.84
CA ILE A 19 -0.12 -15.54 -2.28
C ILE A 19 0.17 -17.03 -2.53
N GLU A 20 1.27 -17.56 -2.01
CA GLU A 20 1.69 -18.96 -2.20
C GLU A 20 0.62 -19.94 -1.69
N ASN A 21 0.01 -19.65 -0.54
CA ASN A 21 -0.96 -20.53 0.09
C ASN A 21 -2.42 -20.27 -0.31
N ASN A 22 -2.71 -19.26 -1.15
CA ASN A 22 -4.08 -19.00 -1.59
C ASN A 22 -4.42 -19.81 -2.87
N PRO A 23 -5.26 -20.85 -2.81
CA PRO A 23 -5.64 -21.62 -4.00
C PRO A 23 -6.51 -20.85 -4.99
N GLN A 24 -7.14 -19.73 -4.58
CA GLN A 24 -8.03 -18.92 -5.42
C GLN A 24 -7.31 -17.78 -6.15
N GLU A 25 -6.04 -17.50 -5.83
CA GLU A 25 -5.27 -16.46 -6.52
C GLU A 25 -4.82 -16.95 -7.90
N SER A 26 -5.63 -16.65 -8.92
CA SER A 26 -5.37 -17.04 -10.32
C SER A 26 -4.04 -16.52 -10.88
N ARG A 27 -3.47 -15.45 -10.33
CA ARG A 27 -2.21 -14.84 -10.80
C ARG A 27 -0.99 -15.31 -10.01
N LYS A 28 -1.13 -16.29 -9.11
CA LYS A 28 -0.07 -16.74 -8.17
C LYS A 28 1.28 -16.94 -8.85
N GLU A 29 1.32 -17.83 -9.85
CA GLU A 29 2.56 -18.19 -10.54
C GLU A 29 3.20 -16.97 -11.21
N TRP A 30 2.39 -16.11 -11.83
CA TRP A 30 2.87 -14.88 -12.47
C TRP A 30 3.46 -13.89 -11.46
N LEU A 31 2.79 -13.66 -10.32
CA LEU A 31 3.26 -12.78 -9.26
C LEU A 31 4.58 -13.29 -8.66
N LEU A 32 4.66 -14.57 -8.31
CA LEU A 32 5.87 -15.17 -7.74
C LEU A 32 7.05 -15.10 -8.72
N TRP A 33 6.78 -15.39 -10.00
CA TRP A 33 7.78 -15.22 -11.06
C TRP A 33 8.28 -13.78 -11.18
N MET A 34 7.39 -12.78 -11.10
CA MET A 34 7.79 -11.37 -11.12
C MET A 34 8.70 -11.02 -9.94
N PHE A 35 8.36 -11.46 -8.73
CA PHE A 35 9.17 -11.19 -7.53
C PHE A 35 10.52 -11.90 -7.60
N GLU A 36 10.58 -13.11 -8.15
CA GLU A 36 11.84 -13.85 -8.32
C GLU A 36 12.73 -13.16 -9.34
N ARG A 37 12.15 -12.73 -10.47
CA ARG A 37 12.87 -11.97 -11.50
C ARG A 37 13.41 -10.65 -10.96
N ALA A 38 12.67 -9.97 -10.09
CA ALA A 38 13.13 -8.76 -9.43
C ALA A 38 14.30 -9.07 -8.46
N GLY A 39 14.17 -10.13 -7.66
CA GLY A 39 15.20 -10.56 -6.71
C GLY A 39 16.52 -10.97 -7.36
N LYS A 40 16.48 -11.66 -8.51
CA LYS A 40 17.69 -12.07 -9.27
C LYS A 40 18.59 -10.90 -9.69
N LYS A 41 18.03 -9.69 -9.82
CA LYS A 41 18.80 -8.50 -10.19
C LYS A 41 19.57 -7.89 -9.01
N GLN A 42 19.36 -8.39 -7.79
CA GLN A 42 19.90 -7.80 -6.56
C GLN A 42 20.72 -8.83 -5.78
N GLY A 43 21.99 -8.50 -5.51
CA GLY A 43 22.92 -9.40 -4.81
C GLY A 43 22.58 -9.69 -3.34
N ASN A 44 21.62 -8.98 -2.75
CA ASN A 44 21.23 -9.10 -1.34
C ASN A 44 19.81 -9.68 -1.15
N VAL A 45 19.17 -10.18 -2.21
CA VAL A 45 17.85 -10.82 -2.14
C VAL A 45 17.99 -12.32 -2.35
N SER A 46 17.48 -13.13 -1.42
CA SER A 46 17.66 -14.59 -1.48
C SER A 46 16.76 -15.30 -2.49
N LYS A 47 15.51 -14.81 -2.68
CA LYS A 47 14.55 -15.41 -3.63
C LYS A 47 13.64 -14.37 -4.25
N TYR A 48 12.80 -13.73 -3.45
CA TYR A 48 11.77 -12.80 -3.92
C TYR A 48 12.04 -11.37 -3.46
N GLN A 49 11.94 -10.43 -4.39
CA GLN A 49 11.85 -9.01 -4.08
C GLN A 49 10.41 -8.53 -4.26
N PHE A 50 9.73 -8.30 -3.14
CA PHE A 50 8.37 -7.74 -3.11
C PHE A 50 8.40 -6.21 -3.08
N TRP A 51 9.14 -5.63 -2.14
CA TRP A 51 9.27 -4.18 -2.01
C TRP A 51 10.43 -3.62 -2.84
N GLN A 52 10.24 -2.42 -3.41
CA GLN A 52 11.33 -1.63 -3.96
C GLN A 52 12.32 -1.19 -2.86
N HIS A 53 13.58 -0.91 -3.19
CA HIS A 53 14.58 -0.51 -2.17
C HIS A 53 14.34 0.89 -1.62
N HIS A 54 13.92 1.82 -2.48
CA HIS A 54 13.73 3.20 -2.08
C HIS A 54 12.59 3.30 -1.06
N ASN A 55 12.78 4.18 -0.07
CA ASN A 55 11.76 4.62 0.84
C ASN A 55 11.69 6.15 0.76
N LYS A 56 10.52 6.73 1.00
CA LYS A 56 10.34 8.19 1.15
C LYS A 56 9.44 8.44 2.37
N PRO A 57 9.94 8.19 3.59
CA PRO A 57 9.17 8.53 4.78
C PRO A 57 8.98 10.06 4.80
N ILE A 58 7.74 10.49 4.98
CA ILE A 58 7.40 11.90 5.17
C ILE A 58 6.83 12.01 6.58
N GLU A 59 7.47 12.82 7.41
CA GLU A 59 6.97 13.11 8.75
C GLU A 59 5.65 13.88 8.65
N LEU A 60 4.73 13.59 9.56
CA LEU A 60 3.46 14.30 9.69
C LEU A 60 3.50 15.04 11.02
N TRP A 61 3.79 16.34 10.98
CA TRP A 61 4.06 17.15 12.18
C TRP A 61 2.92 18.13 12.52
N SER A 62 1.91 18.25 11.68
CA SER A 62 0.74 19.11 11.92
C SER A 62 -0.50 18.56 11.22
N GLU A 63 -1.68 18.92 11.72
CA GLU A 63 -2.97 18.60 11.11
C GLU A 63 -3.06 19.08 9.65
N SER A 64 -2.52 20.26 9.36
CA SER A 64 -2.48 20.79 7.99
C SER A 64 -1.68 19.90 7.03
N VAL A 65 -0.57 19.32 7.50
CA VAL A 65 0.26 18.40 6.71
C VAL A 65 -0.40 17.04 6.60
N VAL A 66 -1.05 16.55 7.66
CA VAL A 66 -1.87 15.33 7.62
C VAL A 66 -2.97 15.46 6.56
N LYS A 67 -3.76 16.55 6.62
CA LYS A 67 -4.83 16.83 5.65
C LYS A 67 -4.29 16.92 4.23
N GLN A 68 -3.18 17.63 4.01
CA GLN A 68 -2.54 17.69 2.69
C GLN A 68 -2.20 16.28 2.15
N LYS A 69 -1.69 15.37 2.99
CA LYS A 69 -1.36 14.01 2.54
C LYS A 69 -2.59 13.15 2.29
N ILE A 70 -3.65 13.31 3.09
CA ILE A 70 -4.94 12.67 2.82
C ILE A 70 -5.47 13.11 1.46
N ASP A 71 -5.53 14.43 1.20
CA ASP A 71 -5.99 14.98 -0.08
C ASP A 71 -5.14 14.46 -1.27
N TYR A 72 -3.82 14.40 -1.10
CA TYR A 72 -2.92 13.85 -2.12
C TYR A 72 -3.23 12.36 -2.40
N ILE A 73 -3.38 11.54 -1.36
CA ILE A 73 -3.63 10.10 -1.50
C ILE A 73 -5.00 9.86 -2.15
N HIS A 74 -6.03 10.61 -1.76
CA HIS A 74 -7.38 10.49 -2.31
C HIS A 74 -7.46 10.95 -3.77
N ASN A 75 -6.74 12.00 -4.16
CA ASN A 75 -6.71 12.49 -5.53
C ASN A 75 -5.78 11.69 -6.46
N ASN A 76 -4.85 10.91 -5.92
CA ASN A 76 -3.87 10.17 -6.71
C ASN A 76 -4.53 9.30 -7.83
N PRO A 77 -5.62 8.55 -7.58
CA PRO A 77 -6.34 7.82 -8.63
C PRO A 77 -6.93 8.70 -9.73
N VAL A 78 -7.34 9.94 -9.41
CA VAL A 78 -7.87 10.91 -10.38
C VAL A 78 -6.74 11.45 -11.25
N GLU A 79 -5.65 11.89 -10.64
CA GLU A 79 -4.46 12.41 -11.34
C GLU A 79 -3.82 11.37 -12.27
N ASN A 80 -3.90 10.09 -11.89
CA ASN A 80 -3.42 8.98 -12.74
C ASN A 80 -4.46 8.54 -13.80
N GLY A 81 -5.64 9.16 -13.85
CA GLY A 81 -6.68 8.88 -14.85
C GLY A 81 -7.43 7.57 -14.64
N PHE A 82 -7.39 6.97 -13.46
CA PHE A 82 -8.11 5.73 -13.17
C PHE A 82 -9.61 5.97 -12.92
N VAL A 83 -9.95 7.11 -12.33
CA VAL A 83 -11.32 7.51 -11.97
C VAL A 83 -11.49 9.01 -12.18
N THR A 84 -12.73 9.48 -12.24
CA THR A 84 -13.03 10.92 -12.38
C THR A 84 -13.28 11.60 -11.04
N ASN A 85 -13.61 10.82 -10.01
CA ASN A 85 -13.82 11.31 -8.66
C ASN A 85 -13.10 10.41 -7.63
N PRO A 86 -12.43 10.98 -6.60
CA PRO A 86 -11.73 10.19 -5.57
C PRO A 86 -12.56 9.06 -4.94
N VAL A 87 -13.85 9.29 -4.70
CA VAL A 87 -14.74 8.31 -4.06
C VAL A 87 -15.04 7.11 -4.95
N GLU A 88 -14.76 7.17 -6.25
CA GLU A 88 -14.95 6.04 -7.16
C GLU A 88 -13.85 4.97 -6.98
N TRP A 89 -12.71 5.33 -6.40
CA TRP A 89 -11.62 4.39 -6.19
C TRP A 89 -11.89 3.46 -5.01
N LYS A 90 -12.32 2.24 -5.33
CA LYS A 90 -12.68 1.19 -4.36
C LYS A 90 -11.62 0.93 -3.28
N TYR A 91 -10.34 1.04 -3.62
CA TYR A 91 -9.23 0.72 -2.72
C TYR A 91 -8.64 1.99 -2.07
N SER A 92 -9.50 2.89 -1.62
CA SER A 92 -9.14 4.13 -0.90
C SER A 92 -10.17 4.42 0.18
N SER A 93 -9.75 5.15 1.21
CA SER A 93 -10.63 5.65 2.27
C SER A 93 -11.40 6.92 1.89
N ALA A 94 -11.32 7.40 0.65
CA ALA A 94 -12.01 8.63 0.22
C ALA A 94 -13.52 8.61 0.52
N ARG A 95 -14.17 7.45 0.40
CA ARG A 95 -15.60 7.26 0.73
C ARG A 95 -15.90 7.42 2.22
N ASN A 96 -14.98 7.02 3.10
CA ASN A 96 -15.19 7.14 4.53
C ASN A 96 -15.32 8.61 4.97
N TYR A 97 -14.71 9.54 4.23
CA TYR A 97 -14.82 10.98 4.46
C TYR A 97 -16.14 11.58 3.92
N GLN A 98 -17.01 10.73 3.37
CA GLN A 98 -18.38 11.02 2.97
C GLN A 98 -19.36 10.11 3.73
N ASP A 99 -18.96 9.64 4.92
CA ASP A 99 -19.73 8.75 5.78
C ASP A 99 -20.10 7.40 5.12
N ASP A 100 -19.33 6.95 4.13
CA ASP A 100 -19.47 5.65 3.46
C ASP A 100 -18.32 4.70 3.83
N SER A 101 -18.60 3.79 4.77
CA SER A 101 -17.70 2.71 5.19
C SER A 101 -18.04 1.35 4.55
N THR A 102 -18.80 1.31 3.47
CA THR A 102 -19.28 0.04 2.89
C THR A 102 -18.19 -0.89 2.37
N ILE A 103 -17.04 -0.34 1.97
CA ILE A 103 -15.92 -1.10 1.38
C ILE A 103 -14.80 -1.36 2.39
N LEU A 104 -14.51 -0.37 3.25
CA LEU A 104 -13.43 -0.39 4.22
C LEU A 104 -13.91 0.30 5.50
N GLU A 105 -13.56 -0.28 6.63
CA GLU A 105 -13.66 0.38 7.93
C GLU A 105 -12.36 1.16 8.18
N ILE A 106 -12.46 2.34 8.78
CA ILE A 106 -11.31 3.11 9.26
C ILE A 106 -11.49 3.42 10.74
N ASP A 107 -10.38 3.44 11.48
CA ASP A 107 -10.39 3.88 12.86
C ASP A 107 -10.71 5.38 12.91
N ASP A 108 -11.39 5.82 13.98
CA ASP A 108 -11.55 7.24 14.26
C ASP A 108 -10.16 7.86 14.40
N ALA A 109 -9.91 8.90 13.60
CA ALA A 109 -8.60 9.50 13.52
C ALA A 109 -8.18 10.10 14.86
N GLY A 110 -9.10 10.45 15.78
CA GLY A 110 -8.78 10.96 17.13
C GLY A 110 -7.91 12.23 17.20
N PHE A 111 -7.48 12.74 16.05
CA PHE A 111 -6.60 13.88 15.83
C PHE A 111 -7.32 15.05 15.15
N PHE A 112 -8.57 14.86 14.72
CA PHE A 112 -9.43 15.95 14.28
C PHE A 112 -10.35 16.28 15.46
N GLY A 113 -10.00 17.34 16.18
CA GLY A 113 -10.87 17.92 17.22
C GLY A 113 -12.11 18.58 16.63
#